data_AF-A0A2T4YKP1-F1
#
_entry.id   AF-A0A2T4YKP1-F1
#
_cell.length_a   1.000
_cell.length_b   1.000
_cell.length_c   1.000
_cell.angle_alpha   90.00
_cell.angle_beta   90.00
_cell.angle_gamma   90.00
#
_symmetry.space_group_name_H-M   'P 1'
#
loop_
_entity.id
_entity.type
_entity.pdbx_description
1 polymer ?
#
loop_
_entity_poly.entity_id
_entity_poly.type
_entity_poly.pdbx_seq_one_letter_code
_entity_poly.pdbx_strand_id
1 'polypeptide(L)'
;MKKLINNPRNIVREMLEGQADLSPGQALLDAEDVIVRADLPAREARRVALISGGGSGHEPAHAGYVGEGLLTAAVAGDVFTSPSVDAILAAIRVAAGPAGVVLIVKNYTGDRLNFGLAAELAKQEGIPAEIVVVADDVALQGIVEPARRRGIAGTVLIHKVAGAAAEAGKSVTEVAALARAAAAELGSMGVALGSCTVPTAGKPGFELGEDEIELGLGIHGEKGVERTQIKPVDQLVDTILDAITRDRGLKAGAKVALLVNGLGATPPMELAIVARRALAHLRGKGITVAWAQTGDFLTALEMPGCSLSVLRLDDERLALLEAPAKAPAWMGSGLIPAKRHVVAAPPAAKPTEAVAPGPLAGVLKQAALAVAAAFDAAEAHLTDLDARTGDGDLGASMVRGAEAIRALPEGAWGTPASALSAMGDGLRRNIAGSSGPFYATALLRAAGRLAGQPQPDAKAWDEAFATGIASVGEIGGAKPGDRTMLDALDPALNAWMAARKAGKPAAAAWAAAVTAAETGAAATSEMMPKLGRASYLGARALGSPDGGAVAITVWMKALAPFIR
;
A
#
# COMPACT_ATOMS: atom_id res chain seq x y z
N MET A 1 -9.85 0.80 -23.22
CA MET A 1 -8.75 1.45 -22.49
C MET A 1 -9.33 2.25 -21.34
N LYS A 2 -8.77 2.15 -20.12
CA LYS A 2 -9.21 2.90 -18.94
C LYS A 2 -8.06 3.84 -18.51
N LYS A 3 -8.14 5.12 -18.87
CA LYS A 3 -7.18 6.16 -18.49
C LYS A 3 -7.95 7.46 -18.26
N LEU A 4 -7.50 8.27 -17.30
CA LEU A 4 -8.05 9.60 -17.03
C LEU A 4 -7.35 10.62 -17.92
N ILE A 5 -7.77 10.70 -19.18
CA ILE A 5 -7.14 11.53 -20.21
C ILE A 5 -8.21 12.11 -21.15
N ASN A 6 -7.90 13.25 -21.78
CA ASN A 6 -8.70 13.80 -22.86
C ASN A 6 -8.24 13.23 -24.21
N ASN A 7 -7.55 14.04 -25.02
CA ASN A 7 -6.97 13.61 -26.28
C ASN A 7 -5.55 13.05 -26.04
N PRO A 8 -5.25 11.79 -26.42
CA PRO A 8 -3.92 11.20 -26.25
C PRO A 8 -2.77 12.00 -26.88
N ARG A 9 -3.04 12.88 -27.85
CA ARG A 9 -2.02 13.76 -28.47
C ARG A 9 -1.64 14.98 -27.64
N ASN A 10 -2.48 15.38 -26.68
CA ASN A 10 -2.25 16.54 -25.83
C ASN A 10 -1.78 16.14 -24.43
N ILE A 11 -1.66 14.84 -24.16
CA ILE A 11 -1.49 14.29 -22.81
C ILE A 11 -0.26 14.86 -22.09
N VAL A 12 0.85 15.04 -22.81
CA VAL A 12 2.09 15.58 -22.23
C VAL A 12 1.88 17.03 -21.82
N ARG A 13 1.35 17.85 -22.73
CA ARG A 13 1.08 19.26 -22.44
C ARG A 13 0.11 19.45 -21.28
N GLU A 14 -1.04 18.77 -21.32
CA GLU A 14 -2.07 18.84 -20.27
C GLU A 14 -1.52 18.39 -18.90
N MET A 15 -0.65 17.37 -18.89
CA MET A 15 0.05 16.91 -17.69
C MET A 15 1.00 17.98 -17.13
N LEU A 16 1.81 18.61 -17.99
CA LEU A 16 2.76 19.64 -17.56
C LEU A 16 2.06 20.92 -17.08
N GLU A 17 0.93 21.29 -17.68
CA GLU A 17 0.08 22.40 -17.22
C GLU A 17 -0.39 22.16 -15.78
N GLY A 18 -0.99 21.00 -15.51
CA GLY A 18 -1.42 20.64 -14.15
C GLY A 18 -0.25 20.57 -13.14
N GLN A 19 0.92 20.11 -13.60
CA GLN A 19 2.11 20.08 -12.75
C GLN A 19 2.61 21.50 -12.41
N ALA A 20 2.70 22.39 -13.39
CA ALA A 20 3.14 23.78 -13.19
C ALA A 20 2.18 24.53 -12.26
N ASP A 21 0.87 24.34 -12.43
CA ASP A 21 -0.16 24.97 -11.59
C ASP A 21 -0.07 24.56 -10.11
N LEU A 22 0.37 23.32 -9.82
CA LEU A 22 0.52 22.80 -8.46
C LEU A 22 1.90 23.07 -7.85
N SER A 23 2.88 23.48 -8.66
CA SER A 23 4.29 23.57 -8.27
C SER A 23 4.80 25.02 -8.39
N PRO A 24 4.64 25.88 -7.37
CA PRO A 24 4.95 27.31 -7.49
C PRO A 24 6.43 27.63 -7.77
N GLY A 25 7.33 26.67 -7.56
CA GLY A 25 8.75 26.79 -7.92
C GLY A 25 9.06 26.40 -9.37
N GLN A 26 8.06 26.05 -10.17
CA GLN A 26 8.19 25.57 -11.54
C GLN A 26 7.43 26.48 -12.51
N ALA A 27 7.92 26.57 -13.75
CA ALA A 27 7.30 27.29 -14.85
C ALA A 27 7.32 26.42 -16.10
N LEU A 28 6.25 26.50 -16.90
CA LEU A 28 6.11 25.82 -18.18
C LEU A 28 6.51 26.76 -19.32
N LEU A 29 7.33 26.27 -20.27
CA LEU A 29 7.62 27.02 -21.49
C LEU A 29 6.38 27.12 -22.38
N ASP A 30 6.26 28.23 -23.10
CA ASP A 30 5.08 28.55 -23.89
C ASP A 30 4.90 27.58 -25.08
N ALA A 31 5.94 27.42 -25.88
CA ALA A 31 5.91 26.70 -27.16
C ALA A 31 6.44 25.26 -27.07
N GLU A 32 7.05 24.88 -25.94
CA GLU A 32 7.72 23.60 -25.77
C GLU A 32 7.26 22.90 -24.49
N ASP A 33 7.24 21.56 -24.51
CA ASP A 33 6.92 20.72 -23.36
C ASP A 33 8.12 20.63 -22.39
N VAL A 34 8.43 21.76 -21.76
CA VAL A 34 9.57 21.93 -20.86
C VAL A 34 9.12 22.59 -19.56
N ILE A 35 9.48 21.95 -18.45
CA ILE A 35 9.38 22.55 -17.12
C ILE A 35 10.75 23.09 -16.72
N VAL A 36 10.79 24.34 -16.27
CA VAL A 36 11.99 25.01 -15.72
C VAL A 36 11.73 25.50 -14.32
N ARG A 37 12.80 25.77 -13.57
CA ARG A 37 12.71 26.53 -12.32
C ARG A 37 12.12 27.92 -12.57
N ALA A 38 11.13 28.32 -11.77
CA ALA A 38 10.53 29.65 -11.86
C ALA A 38 11.44 30.75 -11.27
N ASP A 39 12.37 30.37 -10.39
CA ASP A 39 13.25 31.26 -9.62
C ASP A 39 14.64 31.46 -10.26
N LEU A 40 14.76 31.26 -11.58
CA LEU A 40 16.05 31.42 -12.27
C LEU A 40 16.60 32.85 -12.13
N PRO A 41 17.84 33.03 -11.67
CA PRO A 41 18.45 34.35 -11.62
C PRO A 41 18.74 34.88 -13.03
N ALA A 42 19.14 36.15 -13.10
CA ALA A 42 19.67 36.76 -14.32
C ALA A 42 20.77 35.88 -14.94
N ARG A 43 20.83 35.81 -16.27
CA ARG A 43 21.63 34.83 -17.03
C ARG A 43 23.09 34.77 -16.57
N GLU A 44 23.68 35.92 -16.26
CA GLU A 44 25.07 36.10 -15.87
C GLU A 44 25.38 35.56 -14.47
N ALA A 45 24.36 35.47 -13.61
CA ALA A 45 24.45 34.99 -12.22
C ALA A 45 24.03 33.52 -12.06
N ARG A 46 23.66 32.84 -13.16
CA ARG A 46 23.25 31.43 -13.12
C ARG A 46 24.44 30.53 -12.85
N ARG A 47 24.23 29.57 -11.96
CA ARG A 47 25.13 28.43 -11.72
C ARG A 47 25.03 27.45 -12.91
N VAL A 48 25.83 26.38 -12.84
CA VAL A 48 25.73 25.28 -13.81
C VAL A 48 24.28 24.77 -13.84
N ALA A 49 23.68 24.77 -15.03
CA ALA A 49 22.33 24.25 -15.22
C ALA A 49 22.35 22.72 -15.32
N LEU A 50 21.32 22.07 -14.77
CA LEU A 50 21.11 20.63 -14.84
C LEU A 50 19.86 20.38 -15.64
N ILE A 51 20.00 19.74 -16.80
CA ILE A 51 18.86 19.42 -17.65
C ILE A 51 18.81 17.91 -17.87
N SER A 52 17.62 17.36 -17.70
CA SER A 52 17.31 15.97 -18.04
C SER A 52 16.05 15.93 -18.88
N GLY A 53 15.68 14.75 -19.36
CA GLY A 53 14.46 14.56 -20.12
C GLY A 53 14.35 13.16 -20.71
N GLY A 54 13.50 13.07 -21.73
CA GLY A 54 13.18 11.85 -22.44
C GLY A 54 11.69 11.76 -22.71
N GLY A 55 11.23 10.60 -23.16
CA GLY A 55 9.80 10.36 -23.33
C GLY A 55 9.02 10.48 -22.02
N SER A 56 7.79 10.97 -22.13
CA SER A 56 6.83 11.02 -21.02
C SER A 56 6.31 9.64 -20.65
N GLY A 57 5.64 9.52 -19.51
CA GLY A 57 5.12 8.27 -18.97
C GLY A 57 6.00 7.64 -17.90
N HIS A 58 6.94 8.41 -17.35
CA HIS A 58 7.83 8.00 -16.25
C HIS A 58 7.66 8.89 -15.02
N GLU A 59 6.57 9.64 -14.94
CA GLU A 59 6.33 10.62 -13.90
C GLU A 59 6.43 9.97 -12.50
N PRO A 60 7.08 10.61 -11.52
CA PRO A 60 7.48 12.03 -11.52
C PRO A 60 8.74 12.36 -12.34
N ALA A 61 9.44 11.38 -12.91
CA ALA A 61 10.60 11.64 -13.75
C ALA A 61 10.18 12.29 -15.10
N HIS A 62 10.71 13.44 -15.52
CA HIS A 62 11.75 14.24 -14.85
C HIS A 62 11.25 15.57 -14.28
N ALA A 63 10.07 16.04 -14.72
CA ALA A 63 9.55 17.34 -14.31
C ALA A 63 9.39 17.47 -12.80
N GLY A 64 9.01 16.40 -12.08
CA GLY A 64 8.90 16.39 -10.62
C GLY A 64 10.22 16.63 -9.88
N TYR A 65 11.36 16.53 -10.57
CA TYR A 65 12.70 16.78 -10.04
C TYR A 65 13.28 18.14 -10.42
N VAL A 66 12.49 19.02 -11.05
CA VAL A 66 12.89 20.41 -11.31
C VAL A 66 12.73 21.24 -10.04
N GLY A 67 13.85 21.75 -9.51
CA GLY A 67 13.91 22.48 -8.26
C GLY A 67 15.35 22.68 -7.76
N GLU A 68 15.53 23.55 -6.76
CA GLU A 68 16.82 23.80 -6.11
C GLU A 68 17.45 22.48 -5.64
N GLY A 69 18.74 22.27 -5.92
CA GLY A 69 19.48 21.06 -5.52
C GLY A 69 19.23 19.79 -6.36
N LEU A 70 18.37 19.85 -7.39
CA LEU A 70 18.21 18.80 -8.42
C LEU A 70 18.30 19.39 -9.84
N LEU A 71 17.25 19.29 -10.65
CA LEU A 71 17.23 19.73 -12.04
C LEU A 71 16.87 21.22 -12.13
N THR A 72 17.52 21.92 -13.05
CA THR A 72 17.15 23.27 -13.47
C THR A 72 16.00 23.26 -14.47
N ALA A 73 15.98 22.25 -15.36
CA ALA A 73 14.90 22.03 -16.31
C ALA A 73 14.71 20.54 -16.65
N ALA A 74 13.51 20.19 -17.08
CA ALA A 74 13.17 18.87 -17.61
C ALA A 74 12.45 19.01 -18.94
N VAL A 75 12.92 18.27 -19.95
CA VAL A 75 12.37 18.27 -21.31
C VAL A 75 11.55 17.00 -21.52
N ALA A 76 10.24 17.16 -21.75
CA ALA A 76 9.33 16.05 -21.96
C ALA A 76 9.10 15.85 -23.46
N GLY A 77 9.37 14.65 -23.96
CA GLY A 77 8.91 14.22 -25.27
C GLY A 77 7.54 13.55 -25.19
N ASP A 78 7.02 13.12 -26.33
CA ASP A 78 5.84 12.25 -26.39
C ASP A 78 6.01 10.99 -25.52
N VAL A 79 4.90 10.32 -25.22
CA VAL A 79 4.92 9.11 -24.38
C VAL A 79 5.91 8.08 -24.95
N PHE A 80 6.91 7.72 -24.14
CA PHE A 80 8.03 6.83 -24.48
C PHE A 80 8.86 7.22 -25.73
N THR A 81 8.83 8.49 -26.13
CA THR A 81 9.57 9.02 -27.29
C THR A 81 10.46 10.18 -26.87
N SER A 82 11.74 10.15 -27.24
CA SER A 82 12.69 11.24 -26.93
C SER A 82 12.15 12.60 -27.38
N PRO A 83 12.36 13.70 -26.62
CA PRO A 83 12.05 15.05 -27.06
C PRO A 83 12.90 15.44 -28.27
N SER A 84 12.43 16.46 -28.99
CA SER A 84 13.14 17.03 -30.14
C SER A 84 14.41 17.76 -29.72
N VAL A 85 15.34 17.92 -30.67
CA VAL A 85 16.57 18.70 -30.47
C VAL A 85 16.25 20.16 -30.11
N ASP A 86 15.25 20.74 -30.78
CA ASP A 86 14.85 22.13 -30.59
C ASP A 86 14.25 22.38 -29.20
N ALA A 87 13.43 21.46 -28.68
CA ALA A 87 12.90 21.53 -27.32
C ALA A 87 14.03 21.49 -26.27
N ILE A 88 15.02 20.61 -26.47
CA ILE A 88 16.19 20.51 -25.59
C ILE A 88 17.03 21.78 -25.66
N LEU A 89 17.28 22.31 -26.86
CA LEU A 89 18.03 23.54 -27.06
C LEU A 89 17.31 24.76 -26.46
N ALA A 90 15.98 24.82 -26.58
CA ALA A 90 15.16 25.84 -25.93
C ALA A 90 15.31 25.80 -24.40
N ALA A 91 15.27 24.59 -23.80
CA ALA A 91 15.52 24.42 -22.38
C ALA A 91 16.93 24.89 -21.98
N ILE A 92 17.96 24.56 -22.77
CA ILE A 92 19.34 25.03 -22.54
C ILE A 92 19.41 26.56 -22.57
N ARG A 93 18.82 27.19 -23.60
CA ARG A 93 18.83 28.65 -23.75
C ARG A 93 18.15 29.35 -22.58
N VAL A 94 17.03 28.80 -22.09
CA VAL A 94 16.27 29.35 -20.97
C VAL A 94 16.95 29.10 -19.63
N ALA A 95 17.54 27.93 -19.40
CA ALA A 95 18.06 27.53 -18.10
C ALA A 95 19.54 27.88 -17.87
N ALA A 96 20.38 27.83 -18.90
CA ALA A 96 21.83 27.98 -18.76
C ALA A 96 22.29 29.45 -18.77
N GLY A 97 23.48 29.67 -18.22
CA GLY A 97 24.24 30.92 -18.30
C GLY A 97 25.70 30.64 -18.67
N PRO A 98 26.62 31.61 -18.46
CA PRO A 98 28.05 31.43 -18.75
C PRO A 98 28.71 30.26 -18.00
N ALA A 99 28.16 29.85 -16.85
CA ALA A 99 28.62 28.68 -16.09
C ALA A 99 28.40 27.35 -16.83
N GLY A 100 27.56 27.32 -17.86
CA GLY A 100 27.29 26.14 -18.69
C GLY A 100 26.15 25.25 -18.20
N VAL A 101 26.06 24.07 -18.82
CA VAL A 101 25.00 23.08 -18.60
C VAL A 101 25.57 21.66 -18.56
N VAL A 102 25.02 20.83 -17.67
CA VAL A 102 25.20 19.37 -17.71
C VAL A 102 23.87 18.72 -18.10
N LEU A 103 23.90 17.97 -19.20
CA LEU A 103 22.78 17.16 -19.68
C LEU A 103 22.89 15.76 -19.09
N ILE A 104 21.94 15.37 -18.25
CA ILE A 104 21.84 14.02 -17.69
C ILE A 104 20.89 13.21 -18.57
N VAL A 105 21.41 12.19 -19.23
CA VAL A 105 20.71 11.48 -20.31
C VAL A 105 20.59 10.00 -19.97
N LYS A 106 19.35 9.48 -19.94
CA LYS A 106 19.11 8.03 -19.84
C LYS A 106 19.65 7.36 -21.11
N ASN A 107 20.31 6.20 -20.99
CA ASN A 107 21.00 5.58 -22.13
C ASN A 107 20.03 4.88 -23.11
N TYR A 108 19.29 5.69 -23.87
CA TYR A 108 18.45 5.29 -24.99
C TYR A 108 18.93 5.97 -26.27
N THR A 109 18.84 5.27 -27.41
CA THR A 109 19.38 5.77 -28.68
C THR A 109 18.82 7.14 -29.07
N GLY A 110 17.49 7.30 -29.00
CA GLY A 110 16.83 8.58 -29.31
C GLY A 110 17.32 9.71 -28.40
N ASP A 111 17.30 9.48 -27.08
CA ASP A 111 17.74 10.44 -26.08
C ASP A 111 19.21 10.86 -26.32
N ARG A 112 20.12 9.91 -26.55
CA ARG A 112 21.54 10.22 -26.80
C ARG A 112 21.76 11.07 -28.04
N LEU A 113 21.06 10.78 -29.13
CA LEU A 113 21.21 11.50 -30.39
C LEU A 113 20.68 12.92 -30.25
N ASN A 114 19.47 13.08 -29.69
CA ASN A 114 18.82 14.38 -29.60
C ASN A 114 19.50 15.30 -28.58
N PHE A 115 19.83 14.80 -27.38
CA PHE A 115 20.60 15.58 -26.40
C PHE A 115 22.03 15.84 -26.85
N GLY A 116 22.64 14.88 -27.56
CA GLY A 116 23.98 15.03 -28.15
C GLY A 116 24.05 16.18 -29.14
N LEU A 117 23.10 16.23 -30.09
CA LEU A 117 23.04 17.31 -31.07
C LEU A 117 22.69 18.66 -30.41
N ALA A 118 21.75 18.68 -29.45
CA ALA A 118 21.44 19.91 -28.72
C ALA A 118 22.63 20.47 -27.94
N ALA A 119 23.48 19.61 -27.35
CA ALA A 119 24.71 20.03 -26.69
C ALA A 119 25.72 20.65 -27.66
N GLU A 120 25.83 20.09 -28.88
CA GLU A 120 26.71 20.63 -29.92
C GLU A 120 26.24 22.01 -30.39
N LEU A 121 24.93 22.17 -30.62
CA LEU A 121 24.33 23.47 -30.96
C LEU A 121 24.52 24.50 -29.85
N ALA A 122 24.33 24.10 -28.58
CA ALA A 122 24.57 24.97 -27.43
C ALA A 122 26.03 25.46 -27.35
N LYS A 123 27.00 24.58 -27.65
CA LYS A 123 28.43 24.96 -27.72
C LYS A 123 28.71 25.95 -28.83
N GLN A 124 28.07 25.79 -30.00
CA GLN A 124 28.15 26.77 -31.10
C GLN A 124 27.58 28.14 -30.71
N GLU A 125 26.58 28.16 -29.81
CA GLU A 125 26.04 29.37 -29.18
C GLU A 125 26.88 29.91 -28.01
N GLY A 126 28.04 29.31 -27.73
CA GLY A 126 28.95 29.75 -26.68
C GLY A 126 28.53 29.33 -25.27
N ILE A 127 27.62 28.36 -25.12
CA ILE A 127 27.22 27.79 -23.83
C ILE A 127 28.06 26.52 -23.59
N PRO A 128 28.93 26.47 -22.56
CA PRO A 128 29.65 25.25 -22.21
C PRO A 128 28.66 24.13 -21.87
N ALA A 129 28.82 22.96 -22.50
CA ALA A 129 27.89 21.84 -22.32
C ALA A 129 28.63 20.50 -22.12
N GLU A 130 28.24 19.77 -21.08
CA GLU A 130 28.71 18.41 -20.78
C GLU A 130 27.55 17.43 -20.82
N ILE A 131 27.80 16.17 -21.21
CA ILE A 131 26.80 15.11 -21.22
C ILE A 131 27.20 14.00 -20.25
N VAL A 132 26.26 13.58 -19.41
CA VAL A 132 26.39 12.46 -18.50
C VAL A 132 25.34 11.41 -18.88
N VAL A 133 25.80 10.29 -19.43
CA VAL A 133 24.93 9.17 -19.80
C VAL A 133 24.79 8.22 -18.62
N VAL A 134 23.56 7.91 -18.22
CA VAL A 134 23.26 6.94 -17.16
C VAL A 134 22.85 5.61 -17.79
N ALA A 135 23.60 4.56 -17.49
CA ALA A 135 23.45 3.21 -18.04
C ALA A 135 23.48 2.16 -16.92
N ASP A 136 22.57 2.30 -15.96
CA ASP A 136 22.55 1.58 -14.69
C ASP A 136 21.87 0.20 -14.73
N ASP A 137 21.16 -0.14 -15.79
CA ASP A 137 20.41 -1.41 -15.86
C ASP A 137 21.32 -2.65 -16.00
N VAL A 138 21.49 -3.39 -14.89
CA VAL A 138 22.33 -4.58 -14.82
C VAL A 138 21.66 -5.83 -15.38
N ALA A 139 20.37 -5.78 -15.75
CA ALA A 139 19.71 -6.93 -16.36
C ALA A 139 20.43 -7.39 -17.63
N LEU A 140 20.99 -6.44 -18.38
CA LEU A 140 21.69 -6.70 -19.64
C LEU A 140 23.17 -7.08 -19.45
N GLN A 141 23.61 -7.39 -18.22
CA GLN A 141 24.97 -7.87 -17.96
C GLN A 141 25.28 -9.14 -18.77
N GLY A 142 26.46 -9.21 -19.39
CA GLY A 142 26.86 -10.32 -20.25
C GLY A 142 26.14 -10.40 -21.60
N ILE A 143 25.13 -9.55 -21.85
CA ILE A 143 24.42 -9.46 -23.14
C ILE A 143 24.95 -8.29 -23.96
N VAL A 144 25.14 -7.13 -23.33
CA VAL A 144 25.72 -5.94 -23.95
C VAL A 144 26.79 -5.31 -23.06
N GLU A 145 27.72 -4.58 -23.70
CA GLU A 145 28.71 -3.76 -23.01
C GLU A 145 28.05 -2.76 -22.05
N PRO A 146 28.67 -2.43 -20.90
CA PRO A 146 28.11 -1.50 -19.92
C PRO A 146 27.61 -0.17 -20.52
N ALA A 147 28.35 0.40 -21.48
CA ALA A 147 27.99 1.65 -22.16
C ALA A 147 26.75 1.56 -23.08
N ARG A 148 26.19 0.36 -23.29
CA ARG A 148 24.98 0.11 -24.08
C ARG A 148 23.79 -0.34 -23.23
N ARG A 149 23.94 -0.45 -21.92
CA ARG A 149 22.85 -0.81 -20.99
C ARG A 149 21.85 0.33 -20.85
N ARG A 150 20.59 0.05 -20.56
CA ARG A 150 19.54 1.06 -20.39
C ARG A 150 19.81 1.96 -19.17
N GLY A 151 19.28 3.18 -19.21
CA GLY A 151 19.23 4.08 -18.06
C GLY A 151 17.84 4.07 -17.42
N ILE A 152 17.72 3.66 -16.16
CA ILE A 152 16.43 3.47 -15.47
C ILE A 152 16.39 4.27 -14.15
N ALA A 153 15.70 3.76 -13.12
CA ALA A 153 15.34 4.50 -11.91
C ALA A 153 16.53 5.12 -11.15
N GLY A 154 17.72 4.53 -11.21
CA GLY A 154 18.90 5.06 -10.53
C GLY A 154 19.35 6.43 -11.07
N THR A 155 18.90 6.83 -12.27
CA THR A 155 19.09 8.17 -12.84
C THR A 155 18.69 9.28 -11.86
N VAL A 156 17.65 9.07 -11.06
CA VAL A 156 17.17 10.05 -10.06
C VAL A 156 18.24 10.36 -9.00
N LEU A 157 19.05 9.37 -8.61
CA LEU A 157 20.18 9.59 -7.69
C LEU A 157 21.28 10.45 -8.34
N ILE A 158 21.46 10.31 -9.65
CA ILE A 158 22.44 11.09 -10.41
C ILE A 158 21.99 12.55 -10.53
N HIS A 159 20.69 12.80 -10.70
CA HIS A 159 20.13 14.15 -10.62
C HIS A 159 20.46 14.82 -9.29
N LYS A 160 20.30 14.08 -8.19
CA LYS A 160 20.58 14.61 -6.85
C LYS A 160 22.05 14.92 -6.63
N VAL A 161 22.94 14.01 -7.02
CA VAL A 161 24.40 14.20 -6.89
C VAL A 161 24.86 15.40 -7.72
N ALA A 162 24.43 15.49 -8.97
CA ALA A 162 24.81 16.57 -9.88
C ALA A 162 24.20 17.93 -9.44
N GLY A 163 22.92 17.94 -9.06
CA GLY A 163 22.23 19.13 -8.59
C GLY A 163 22.87 19.72 -7.32
N ALA A 164 23.17 18.87 -6.34
CA ALA A 164 23.89 19.29 -5.13
C ALA A 164 25.28 19.84 -5.44
N ALA A 165 26.02 19.22 -6.37
CA ALA A 165 27.34 19.69 -6.78
C ALA A 165 27.27 21.07 -7.46
N ALA A 166 26.27 21.31 -8.31
CA ALA A 166 26.07 22.61 -8.94
C ALA A 166 25.61 23.69 -7.95
N GLU A 167 24.76 23.34 -6.97
CA GLU A 167 24.41 24.26 -5.88
C GLU A 167 25.59 24.53 -4.92
N ALA A 168 26.60 23.67 -4.89
CA ALA A 168 27.86 23.95 -4.22
C ALA A 168 28.79 24.89 -5.02
N GLY A 169 28.37 25.34 -6.21
CA GLY A 169 29.14 26.25 -7.06
C GLY A 169 30.27 25.59 -7.85
N LYS A 170 30.27 24.26 -7.98
CA LYS A 170 31.27 23.53 -8.78
C LYS A 170 31.12 23.88 -10.27
N SER A 171 32.22 23.81 -11.02
CA SER A 171 32.22 24.07 -12.46
C SER A 171 31.52 22.96 -13.25
N VAL A 172 31.12 23.25 -14.50
CA VAL A 172 30.41 22.29 -15.38
C VAL A 172 31.17 20.97 -15.54
N THR A 173 32.50 21.02 -15.62
CA THR A 173 33.37 19.84 -15.75
C THR A 173 33.43 19.04 -14.45
N GLU A 174 33.51 19.69 -13.29
CA GLU A 174 33.49 19.03 -11.98
C GLU A 174 32.14 18.38 -11.69
N VAL A 175 31.04 19.08 -11.97
CA VAL A 175 29.67 18.54 -11.83
C VAL A 175 29.51 17.30 -12.71
N ALA A 176 29.91 17.37 -13.97
CA ALA A 176 29.85 16.24 -14.89
C ALA A 176 30.75 15.07 -14.43
N ALA A 177 31.95 15.35 -13.90
CA ALA A 177 32.85 14.32 -13.38
C ALA A 177 32.26 13.57 -12.18
N LEU A 178 31.67 14.29 -11.21
CA LEU A 178 31.02 13.68 -10.04
C LEU A 178 29.80 12.85 -10.44
N ALA A 179 28.99 13.36 -11.36
CA ALA A 179 27.82 12.64 -11.86
C ALA A 179 28.21 11.36 -12.62
N ARG A 180 29.25 11.40 -13.47
CA ARG A 180 29.80 10.20 -14.15
C ARG A 180 30.38 9.21 -13.14
N ALA A 181 31.12 9.68 -12.14
CA ALA A 181 31.70 8.83 -11.10
C ALA A 181 30.63 8.17 -10.20
N ALA A 182 29.49 8.82 -9.98
CA ALA A 182 28.34 8.22 -9.31
C ALA A 182 27.61 7.22 -10.23
N ALA A 183 27.38 7.57 -11.50
CA ALA A 183 26.72 6.68 -12.46
C ALA A 183 27.50 5.37 -12.71
N ALA A 184 28.84 5.43 -12.66
CA ALA A 184 29.69 4.24 -12.76
C ALA A 184 29.53 3.27 -11.57
N GLU A 185 29.18 3.78 -10.39
CA GLU A 185 29.01 3.01 -9.15
C GLU A 185 27.55 2.61 -8.88
N LEU A 186 26.65 2.90 -9.83
CA LEU A 186 25.22 2.66 -9.75
C LEU A 186 24.85 1.40 -10.55
N GLY A 187 24.04 0.53 -9.94
CA GLY A 187 23.43 -0.60 -10.62
C GLY A 187 21.97 -0.76 -10.25
N SER A 188 21.12 -1.06 -11.23
CA SER A 188 19.68 -1.14 -11.09
C SER A 188 19.12 -2.33 -11.84
N MET A 189 18.05 -2.94 -11.34
CA MET A 189 17.32 -3.99 -12.03
C MET A 189 15.86 -4.03 -11.58
N GLY A 190 14.95 -4.27 -12.51
CA GLY A 190 13.51 -4.29 -12.28
C GLY A 190 12.86 -5.64 -12.53
N VAL A 191 11.59 -5.71 -12.13
CA VAL A 191 10.66 -6.79 -12.42
C VAL A 191 9.28 -6.20 -12.71
N ALA A 192 8.65 -6.70 -13.76
CA ALA A 192 7.27 -6.38 -14.10
C ALA A 192 6.36 -7.58 -13.81
N LEU A 193 5.21 -7.30 -13.20
CA LEU A 193 4.12 -8.26 -12.95
C LEU A 193 3.01 -8.17 -14.01
N GLY A 194 3.18 -7.27 -14.99
CA GLY A 194 2.22 -6.97 -16.03
C GLY A 194 2.74 -5.88 -16.96
N SER A 195 2.00 -5.59 -18.02
CA SER A 195 2.34 -4.52 -18.99
C SER A 195 1.62 -3.22 -18.64
N CYS A 196 2.19 -2.10 -19.07
CA CYS A 196 1.45 -0.84 -19.22
C CYS A 196 0.78 -0.72 -20.60
N THR A 197 -0.16 0.20 -20.74
CA THR A 197 -0.78 0.56 -22.02
C THR A 197 -0.34 1.97 -22.43
N VAL A 198 0.32 2.10 -23.58
CA VAL A 198 0.61 3.42 -24.17
C VAL A 198 -0.71 4.04 -24.67
N PRO A 199 -1.07 5.28 -24.28
CA PRO A 199 -2.34 5.90 -24.63
C PRO A 199 -2.63 5.96 -26.14
N THR A 200 -1.60 6.21 -26.96
CA THR A 200 -1.77 6.27 -28.42
C THR A 200 -1.91 4.88 -29.06
N ALA A 201 -1.38 3.83 -28.42
CA ALA A 201 -1.40 2.47 -28.96
C ALA A 201 -2.71 1.71 -28.70
N GLY A 202 -3.50 2.09 -27.68
CA GLY A 202 -4.80 1.44 -27.45
C GLY A 202 -4.78 0.17 -26.62
N LYS A 203 -3.64 -0.53 -26.60
CA LYS A 203 -3.48 -1.91 -26.11
C LYS A 203 -2.19 -2.10 -25.29
N PRO A 204 -2.11 -3.14 -24.44
CA PRO A 204 -0.89 -3.46 -23.71
C PRO A 204 0.31 -3.67 -24.64
N GLY A 205 1.50 -3.25 -24.19
CA GLY A 205 2.76 -3.41 -24.94
C GLY A 205 3.21 -4.88 -25.07
N PHE A 206 2.86 -5.71 -24.08
CA PHE A 206 3.05 -7.15 -24.08
C PHE A 206 2.03 -7.84 -23.18
N GLU A 207 1.97 -9.17 -23.24
CA GLU A 207 1.14 -10.01 -22.38
C GLU A 207 2.00 -10.96 -21.56
N LEU A 208 1.54 -11.23 -20.34
CA LEU A 208 2.06 -12.21 -19.39
C LEU A 208 0.89 -13.11 -18.96
N GLY A 209 1.14 -14.39 -18.73
CA GLY A 209 0.18 -15.30 -18.10
C GLY A 209 -0.15 -14.92 -16.66
N GLU A 210 -1.17 -15.57 -16.06
CA GLU A 210 -1.66 -15.23 -14.70
C GLU A 210 -0.58 -15.29 -13.61
N ASP A 211 0.37 -16.23 -13.74
CA ASP A 211 1.47 -16.42 -12.80
C ASP A 211 2.83 -16.01 -13.38
N GLU A 212 2.87 -15.34 -14.54
CA GLU A 212 4.11 -15.01 -15.24
C GLU A 212 4.59 -13.59 -14.89
N ILE A 213 5.89 -13.46 -14.69
CA ILE A 213 6.58 -12.19 -14.44
C ILE A 213 7.73 -12.02 -15.43
N GLU A 214 8.15 -10.77 -15.65
CA GLU A 214 9.27 -10.46 -16.54
C GLU A 214 10.39 -9.75 -15.78
N LEU A 215 11.55 -10.41 -15.69
CA LEU A 215 12.75 -9.89 -15.04
C LEU A 215 13.56 -9.03 -16.00
N GLY A 216 14.06 -7.90 -15.49
CA GLY A 216 14.91 -7.01 -16.25
C GLY A 216 14.19 -6.33 -17.40
N LEU A 217 12.90 -6.06 -17.26
CA LEU A 217 12.14 -5.26 -18.22
C LEU A 217 12.63 -3.80 -18.23
N GLY A 218 12.61 -3.16 -19.39
CA GLY A 218 12.90 -1.74 -19.53
C GLY A 218 11.70 -0.86 -19.18
N ILE A 219 11.92 0.45 -19.05
CA ILE A 219 10.88 1.40 -18.63
C ILE A 219 9.86 1.73 -19.73
N HIS A 220 10.12 1.39 -20.99
CA HIS A 220 9.19 1.65 -22.11
C HIS A 220 8.41 0.39 -22.52
N GLY A 221 8.38 -0.64 -21.68
CA GLY A 221 7.75 -1.92 -22.00
C GLY A 221 8.62 -2.83 -22.90
N GLU A 222 9.92 -2.55 -23.03
CA GLU A 222 10.84 -3.43 -23.76
C GLU A 222 10.97 -4.77 -23.04
N LYS A 223 10.95 -5.87 -23.81
CA LYS A 223 11.10 -7.22 -23.28
C LYS A 223 12.26 -7.33 -22.29
N GLY A 224 12.03 -8.08 -21.22
CA GLY A 224 13.03 -8.37 -20.23
C GLY A 224 14.06 -9.36 -20.74
N VAL A 225 14.94 -9.77 -19.83
CA VAL A 225 15.94 -10.80 -20.12
C VAL A 225 15.44 -12.21 -19.83
N GLU A 226 14.40 -12.32 -18.99
CA GLU A 226 13.84 -13.60 -18.58
C GLU A 226 12.34 -13.46 -18.23
N ARG A 227 11.54 -14.37 -18.79
CA ARG A 227 10.17 -14.63 -18.34
C ARG A 227 10.15 -15.84 -17.43
N THR A 228 9.50 -15.74 -16.29
CA THR A 228 9.49 -16.80 -15.28
C THR A 228 8.21 -16.76 -14.47
N GLN A 229 7.96 -17.79 -13.66
CA GLN A 229 6.82 -17.78 -12.74
C GLN A 229 7.08 -16.88 -11.53
N ILE A 230 6.03 -16.24 -11.02
CA ILE A 230 6.10 -15.45 -9.80
C ILE A 230 6.58 -16.32 -8.63
N LYS A 231 7.50 -15.79 -7.84
CA LYS A 231 8.06 -16.42 -6.64
C LYS A 231 7.68 -15.59 -5.42
N PRO A 232 7.75 -16.16 -4.19
CA PRO A 232 7.67 -15.35 -2.99
C PRO A 232 8.63 -14.16 -3.07
N VAL A 233 8.13 -12.96 -2.74
CA VAL A 233 8.82 -11.68 -2.94
C VAL A 233 10.24 -11.67 -2.35
N ASP A 234 10.45 -12.37 -1.23
CA ASP A 234 11.76 -12.46 -0.60
C ASP A 234 12.83 -13.04 -1.55
N GLN A 235 12.49 -14.08 -2.32
CA GLN A 235 13.39 -14.72 -3.30
C GLN A 235 13.60 -13.86 -4.56
N LEU A 236 12.55 -13.14 -4.97
CA LEU A 236 12.60 -12.24 -6.12
C LEU A 236 13.55 -11.07 -5.86
N VAL A 237 13.43 -10.45 -4.68
CA VAL A 237 14.32 -9.36 -4.25
C VAL A 237 15.77 -9.83 -4.12
N ASP A 238 16.00 -11.03 -3.59
CA ASP A 238 17.35 -11.61 -3.51
C ASP A 238 17.98 -11.76 -4.90
N THR A 239 17.22 -12.27 -5.86
CA THR A 239 17.67 -12.46 -7.25
C THR A 239 18.11 -11.13 -7.87
N ILE A 240 17.29 -10.09 -7.72
CA ILE A 240 17.57 -8.74 -8.23
C ILE A 240 18.82 -8.15 -7.56
N LEU A 241 18.91 -8.19 -6.23
CA LEU A 241 20.06 -7.63 -5.51
C LEU A 241 21.34 -8.44 -5.71
N ASP A 242 21.25 -9.74 -5.93
CA ASP A 242 22.40 -10.58 -6.27
C ASP A 242 22.97 -10.22 -7.63
N ALA A 243 22.12 -9.94 -8.62
CA ALA A 243 22.55 -9.43 -9.91
C ALA A 243 23.27 -8.08 -9.77
N ILE A 244 22.69 -7.13 -9.03
CA ILE A 244 23.27 -5.80 -8.81
C ILE A 244 24.60 -5.88 -8.04
N THR A 245 24.63 -6.62 -6.93
CA THR A 245 25.83 -6.72 -6.07
C THR A 245 26.97 -7.45 -6.75
N ARG A 246 26.68 -8.44 -7.60
CA ARG A 246 27.68 -9.13 -8.42
C ARG A 246 28.27 -8.20 -9.49
N ASP A 247 27.41 -7.53 -10.26
CA ASP A 247 27.84 -6.64 -11.35
C ASP A 247 28.66 -5.44 -10.82
N ARG A 248 28.27 -4.86 -9.67
CA ARG A 248 28.97 -3.73 -9.04
C ARG A 248 30.13 -4.14 -8.10
N GLY A 249 30.40 -5.45 -7.95
CA GLY A 249 31.44 -5.95 -7.05
C GLY A 249 31.27 -5.49 -5.59
N LEU A 250 30.02 -5.44 -5.10
CA LEU A 250 29.72 -5.05 -3.72
C LEU A 250 30.01 -6.22 -2.78
N LYS A 251 30.83 -5.97 -1.75
CA LYS A 251 31.26 -6.95 -0.75
C LYS A 251 30.97 -6.44 0.66
N ALA A 252 31.10 -7.32 1.65
CA ALA A 252 31.01 -6.94 3.07
C ALA A 252 31.93 -5.74 3.36
N GLY A 253 31.43 -4.78 4.15
CA GLY A 253 32.08 -3.50 4.44
C GLY A 253 31.73 -2.37 3.46
N ALA A 254 31.11 -2.66 2.31
CA ALA A 254 30.62 -1.60 1.42
C ALA A 254 29.50 -0.78 2.09
N LYS A 255 29.46 0.52 1.76
CA LYS A 255 28.40 1.46 2.15
C LYS A 255 27.61 1.83 0.90
N VAL A 256 26.28 1.80 0.97
CA VAL A 256 25.41 2.00 -0.21
C VAL A 256 24.18 2.86 0.10
N ALA A 257 23.66 3.49 -0.95
CA ALA A 257 22.31 4.02 -1.04
C ALA A 257 21.41 3.01 -1.77
N LEU A 258 20.18 2.83 -1.30
CA LEU A 258 19.17 1.95 -1.89
C LEU A 258 17.92 2.75 -2.30
N LEU A 259 17.53 2.65 -3.57
CA LEU A 259 16.25 3.17 -4.05
C LEU A 259 15.32 1.99 -4.37
N VAL A 260 14.16 1.94 -3.71
CA VAL A 260 13.07 0.99 -4.00
C VAL A 260 12.00 1.72 -4.79
N ASN A 261 11.96 1.48 -6.10
CA ASN A 261 11.13 2.21 -7.03
C ASN A 261 9.93 1.37 -7.49
N GLY A 262 8.70 1.87 -7.36
CA GLY A 262 7.54 1.29 -8.04
C GLY A 262 7.48 1.71 -9.51
N LEU A 263 6.91 0.85 -10.36
CA LEU A 263 6.75 1.12 -11.78
C LEU A 263 5.40 1.78 -12.13
N GLY A 264 4.58 2.08 -11.10
CA GLY A 264 3.38 2.90 -11.20
C GLY A 264 2.13 2.29 -10.56
N ALA A 265 1.86 0.99 -10.76
CA ALA A 265 0.66 0.34 -10.22
C ALA A 265 0.93 -0.59 -9.02
N THR A 266 2.13 -0.57 -8.44
CA THR A 266 2.46 -1.38 -7.26
C THR A 266 2.13 -0.60 -5.97
N PRO A 267 1.22 -1.09 -5.12
CA PRO A 267 0.85 -0.42 -3.89
C PRO A 267 2.03 -0.14 -2.93
N PRO A 268 2.00 0.96 -2.16
CA PRO A 268 3.03 1.25 -1.16
C PRO A 268 3.24 0.12 -0.13
N MET A 269 2.20 -0.66 0.19
CA MET A 269 2.33 -1.82 1.09
C MET A 269 3.24 -2.91 0.51
N GLU A 270 3.19 -3.15 -0.81
CA GLU A 270 4.04 -4.13 -1.48
C GLU A 270 5.48 -3.61 -1.57
N LEU A 271 5.66 -2.33 -1.91
CA LEU A 271 6.99 -1.69 -1.90
C LEU A 271 7.63 -1.73 -0.50
N ALA A 272 6.85 -1.58 0.57
CA ALA A 272 7.35 -1.72 1.94
C ALA A 272 7.82 -3.16 2.26
N ILE A 273 7.14 -4.17 1.71
CA ILE A 273 7.55 -5.59 1.82
C ILE A 273 8.85 -5.82 1.03
N VAL A 274 8.97 -5.27 -0.18
CA VAL A 274 10.20 -5.30 -0.99
C VAL A 274 11.36 -4.64 -0.23
N ALA A 275 11.14 -3.44 0.31
CA ALA A 275 12.14 -2.69 1.08
C ALA A 275 12.57 -3.46 2.34
N ARG A 276 11.63 -4.10 3.06
CA ARG A 276 11.93 -4.97 4.20
C ARG A 276 12.94 -6.04 3.81
N ARG A 277 12.69 -6.76 2.71
CA ARG A 277 13.61 -7.80 2.26
C ARG A 277 14.94 -7.22 1.78
N ALA A 278 14.91 -6.17 0.97
CA ALA A 278 16.11 -5.58 0.39
C ALA A 278 17.11 -5.12 1.46
N LEU A 279 16.61 -4.44 2.50
CA LEU A 279 17.41 -4.05 3.65
C LEU A 279 17.97 -5.25 4.42
N ALA A 280 17.15 -6.28 4.64
CA ALA A 280 17.59 -7.50 5.33
C ALA A 280 18.69 -8.24 4.54
N HIS A 281 18.53 -8.36 3.22
CA HIS A 281 19.48 -9.04 2.33
C HIS A 281 20.84 -8.34 2.28
N LEU A 282 20.87 -7.02 2.03
CA LEU A 282 22.11 -6.25 2.00
C LEU A 282 22.83 -6.28 3.36
N ARG A 283 22.10 -6.11 4.46
CA ARG A 283 22.67 -6.20 5.82
C ARG A 283 23.20 -7.59 6.13
N GLY A 284 22.50 -8.64 5.70
CA GLY A 284 22.94 -10.03 5.84
C GLY A 284 24.25 -10.33 5.10
N LYS A 285 24.53 -9.63 4.00
CA LYS A 285 25.81 -9.67 3.28
C LYS A 285 26.91 -8.79 3.90
N GLY A 286 26.66 -8.14 5.04
CA GLY A 286 27.59 -7.21 5.67
C GLY A 286 27.73 -5.88 4.91
N ILE A 287 26.78 -5.52 4.05
CA ILE A 287 26.74 -4.23 3.35
C ILE A 287 25.94 -3.24 4.19
N THR A 288 26.52 -2.07 4.45
CA THR A 288 25.87 -0.99 5.21
C THR A 288 24.98 -0.17 4.27
N VAL A 289 23.67 -0.24 4.47
CA VAL A 289 22.72 0.68 3.81
C VAL A 289 22.62 1.94 4.65
N ALA A 290 23.30 3.01 4.23
CA ALA A 290 23.35 4.28 4.96
C ALA A 290 22.22 5.23 4.54
N TRP A 291 21.73 5.06 3.31
CA TRP A 291 20.69 5.88 2.72
C TRP A 291 19.68 4.97 2.02
N ALA A 292 18.38 5.17 2.22
CA ALA A 292 17.35 4.49 1.45
C ALA A 292 16.06 5.29 1.33
N GLN A 293 15.40 5.16 0.19
CA GLN A 293 14.05 5.67 -0.03
C GLN A 293 13.19 4.66 -0.81
N THR A 294 11.87 4.74 -0.63
CA THR A 294 10.88 3.87 -1.27
C THR A 294 9.70 4.67 -1.80
N GLY A 295 9.20 4.34 -2.98
CA GLY A 295 8.09 5.03 -3.64
C GLY A 295 8.20 4.98 -5.16
N ASP A 296 7.43 5.84 -5.84
CA ASP A 296 7.45 5.93 -7.30
C ASP A 296 8.36 7.09 -7.72
N PHE A 297 9.55 6.75 -8.22
CA PHE A 297 10.57 7.75 -8.59
C PHE A 297 10.73 7.88 -10.10
N LEU A 298 10.65 6.76 -10.83
CA LEU A 298 10.69 6.68 -12.27
C LEU A 298 9.79 5.51 -12.68
N THR A 299 8.57 5.84 -13.08
CA THR A 299 7.52 4.86 -13.37
C THR A 299 7.61 4.36 -14.82
N ALA A 300 6.71 3.46 -15.19
CA ALA A 300 6.42 3.07 -16.56
C ALA A 300 4.89 3.08 -16.73
N LEU A 301 4.29 4.26 -16.73
CA LEU A 301 2.84 4.48 -16.68
C LEU A 301 2.20 3.69 -15.53
N GLU A 302 1.19 2.86 -15.79
CA GLU A 302 0.50 2.00 -14.82
C GLU A 302 1.11 0.60 -14.70
N MET A 303 2.39 0.41 -15.03
CA MET A 303 3.00 -0.92 -14.97
C MET A 303 3.05 -1.44 -13.53
N PRO A 304 2.45 -2.61 -13.23
CA PRO A 304 2.64 -3.25 -11.93
C PRO A 304 4.03 -3.88 -11.90
N GLY A 305 4.82 -3.52 -10.89
CA GLY A 305 6.19 -4.00 -10.72
C GLY A 305 7.05 -3.01 -9.94
N CYS A 306 8.31 -3.38 -9.75
CA CYS A 306 9.27 -2.53 -9.04
C CYS A 306 10.68 -2.65 -9.62
N SER A 307 11.55 -1.73 -9.26
CA SER A 307 12.99 -1.82 -9.49
C SER A 307 13.78 -1.44 -8.25
N LEU A 308 14.97 -2.01 -8.13
CA LEU A 308 15.92 -1.71 -7.07
C LEU A 308 17.13 -1.04 -7.71
N SER A 309 17.57 0.08 -7.14
CA SER A 309 18.83 0.74 -7.53
C SER A 309 19.76 0.78 -6.32
N VAL A 310 21.03 0.40 -6.51
CA VAL A 310 22.06 0.43 -5.47
C VAL A 310 23.23 1.27 -5.97
N LEU A 311 23.54 2.34 -5.23
CA LEU A 311 24.67 3.22 -5.48
C LEU A 311 25.72 3.02 -4.38
N ARG A 312 26.97 2.72 -4.74
CA ARG A 312 28.07 2.73 -3.77
C ARG A 312 28.31 4.15 -3.24
N LEU A 313 28.49 4.25 -1.93
CA LEU A 313 28.73 5.51 -1.24
C LEU A 313 30.16 5.59 -0.71
N ASP A 314 30.74 6.77 -0.86
CA ASP A 314 31.73 7.34 0.03
C ASP A 314 31.10 8.52 0.79
N ASP A 315 31.90 9.24 1.57
CA ASP A 315 31.39 10.35 2.39
C ASP A 315 30.99 11.57 1.54
N GLU A 316 31.68 11.83 0.41
CA GLU A 316 31.29 12.92 -0.51
C GLU A 316 29.94 12.62 -1.18
N ARG A 317 29.75 11.41 -1.73
CA ARG A 317 28.47 11.04 -2.36
C ARG A 317 27.32 11.05 -1.35
N LEU A 318 27.55 10.57 -0.12
CA LEU A 318 26.52 10.64 0.92
C LEU A 318 26.17 12.10 1.27
N ALA A 319 27.17 12.97 1.41
CA ALA A 319 26.93 14.39 1.67
C ALA A 319 26.14 15.06 0.53
N LEU A 320 26.42 14.72 -0.73
CA LEU A 320 25.68 15.23 -1.89
C LEU A 320 24.23 14.72 -1.93
N LEU A 321 23.97 13.46 -1.58
CA LEU A 321 22.60 12.93 -1.46
C LEU A 321 21.81 13.63 -0.35
N GLU A 322 22.45 13.96 0.77
CA GLU A 322 21.82 14.62 1.92
C GLU A 322 21.79 16.15 1.84
N ALA A 323 22.46 16.75 0.87
CA ALA A 323 22.41 18.19 0.66
C ALA A 323 20.94 18.66 0.43
N PRO A 324 20.54 19.85 0.90
CA PRO A 324 19.18 20.35 0.73
C PRO A 324 18.72 20.35 -0.74
N ALA A 325 17.43 20.08 -0.93
CA ALA A 325 16.81 20.04 -2.24
C ALA A 325 15.32 20.40 -2.11
N LYS A 326 14.77 21.09 -3.13
CA LYS A 326 13.38 21.58 -3.16
C LYS A 326 12.74 21.32 -4.52
N ALA A 327 12.61 20.05 -4.88
CA ALA A 327 11.79 19.64 -6.03
C ALA A 327 10.51 18.93 -5.54
N PRO A 328 9.36 19.09 -6.22
CA PRO A 328 8.08 18.56 -5.75
C PRO A 328 8.08 17.06 -5.42
N ALA A 329 8.84 16.26 -6.17
CA ALA A 329 8.91 14.81 -6.01
C ALA A 329 10.12 14.31 -5.20
N TRP A 330 10.94 15.21 -4.64
CA TRP A 330 12.08 14.80 -3.81
C TRP A 330 11.67 14.66 -2.34
N MET A 331 11.83 13.47 -1.76
CA MET A 331 11.37 13.15 -0.40
C MET A 331 12.27 13.69 0.72
N GLY A 332 13.36 14.39 0.38
CA GLY A 332 14.31 14.95 1.34
C GLY A 332 15.40 13.96 1.74
N SER A 333 15.74 13.91 3.04
CA SER A 333 16.76 13.01 3.60
C SER A 333 16.38 11.55 3.37
N GLY A 334 17.37 10.70 3.11
CA GLY A 334 17.19 9.25 3.04
C GLY A 334 17.97 8.50 4.11
N LEU A 335 18.49 9.19 5.15
CA LEU A 335 19.18 8.50 6.24
C LEU A 335 18.23 7.54 6.96
N ILE A 336 18.69 6.31 7.16
CA ILE A 336 17.93 5.26 7.84
C ILE A 336 18.67 4.74 9.07
N PRO A 337 17.96 4.23 10.09
CA PRO A 337 18.60 3.60 11.23
C PRO A 337 19.29 2.29 10.82
N ALA A 338 20.43 1.99 11.45
CA ALA A 338 21.19 0.77 11.19
C ALA A 338 20.39 -0.52 11.47
N LYS A 339 19.43 -0.47 12.41
CA LYS A 339 18.53 -1.58 12.75
C LYS A 339 17.11 -1.10 13.00
N ARG A 340 16.15 -2.01 12.85
CA ARG A 340 14.74 -1.75 13.19
C ARG A 340 14.63 -1.40 14.67
N HIS A 341 13.97 -0.29 14.98
CA HIS A 341 13.56 0.04 16.34
C HIS A 341 12.18 -0.59 16.61
N VAL A 342 12.07 -1.43 17.64
CA VAL A 342 10.83 -2.09 18.05
C VAL A 342 10.54 -1.67 19.49
N VAL A 343 9.32 -1.18 19.72
CA VAL A 343 8.83 -0.79 21.05
C VAL A 343 7.91 -1.90 21.54
N ALA A 344 8.16 -2.40 22.75
CA ALA A 344 7.29 -3.38 23.39
C ALA A 344 6.02 -2.71 23.93
N ALA A 345 4.86 -3.35 23.74
CA ALA A 345 3.63 -2.92 24.40
C ALA A 345 3.72 -3.19 25.91
N PRO A 346 3.04 -2.39 26.75
CA PRO A 346 2.88 -2.71 28.16
C PRO A 346 2.23 -4.09 28.35
N PRO A 347 2.60 -4.84 29.40
CA PRO A 347 1.96 -6.11 29.69
C PRO A 347 0.46 -5.93 29.91
N ALA A 348 -0.35 -6.82 29.34
CA ALA A 348 -1.79 -6.82 29.58
C ALA A 348 -2.09 -7.02 31.07
N ALA A 349 -3.21 -6.46 31.54
CA ALA A 349 -3.69 -6.73 32.89
C ALA A 349 -3.80 -8.24 33.14
N LYS A 350 -3.43 -8.68 34.35
CA LYS A 350 -3.51 -10.09 34.73
C LYS A 350 -4.95 -10.58 34.49
N PRO A 351 -5.13 -11.81 33.95
CA PRO A 351 -6.45 -12.42 33.85
C PRO A 351 -7.13 -12.38 35.22
N THR A 352 -8.43 -12.05 35.24
CA THR A 352 -9.26 -12.12 36.44
C THR A 352 -9.05 -13.49 37.11
N GLU A 353 -8.90 -13.52 38.44
CA GLU A 353 -8.62 -14.74 39.19
C GLU A 353 -9.55 -15.89 38.78
N ALA A 354 -8.98 -17.09 38.64
CA ALA A 354 -9.72 -18.27 38.23
C ALA A 354 -10.87 -18.53 39.22
N VAL A 355 -12.11 -18.44 38.74
CA VAL A 355 -13.29 -18.71 39.55
C VAL A 355 -13.48 -20.21 39.62
N ALA A 356 -13.70 -20.75 40.83
CA ALA A 356 -13.97 -22.17 41.02
C ALA A 356 -15.19 -22.62 40.17
N PRO A 357 -15.17 -23.84 39.61
CA PRO A 357 -16.24 -24.32 38.75
C PRO A 357 -17.56 -24.41 39.49
N GLY A 358 -18.52 -23.57 39.11
CA GLY A 358 -19.89 -23.61 39.58
C GLY A 358 -20.75 -24.65 38.85
N PRO A 359 -22.01 -24.83 39.28
CA PRO A 359 -22.89 -25.90 38.77
C PRO A 359 -23.20 -25.83 37.27
N LEU A 360 -23.07 -24.65 36.65
CA LEU A 360 -23.33 -24.44 35.22
C LEU A 360 -22.07 -24.53 34.35
N ALA A 361 -20.88 -24.68 34.93
CA ALA A 361 -19.61 -24.55 34.20
C ALA A 361 -19.50 -25.49 32.99
N GLY A 362 -19.87 -26.76 33.17
CA GLY A 362 -19.84 -27.74 32.08
C GLY A 362 -20.80 -27.41 30.94
N VAL A 363 -22.02 -26.98 31.27
CA VAL A 363 -23.05 -26.63 30.28
C VAL A 363 -22.65 -25.37 29.51
N LEU A 364 -22.15 -24.34 30.20
CA LEU A 364 -21.67 -23.10 29.58
C LEU A 364 -20.57 -23.36 28.56
N LYS A 365 -19.58 -24.17 28.95
CA LYS A 365 -18.47 -24.55 28.06
C LYS A 365 -18.97 -25.31 26.83
N GLN A 366 -19.82 -26.32 27.02
CA GLN A 366 -20.35 -27.11 25.90
C GLN A 366 -21.20 -26.25 24.95
N ALA A 367 -22.02 -25.34 25.50
CA ALA A 367 -22.82 -24.42 24.71
C ALA A 367 -21.95 -23.46 23.88
N ALA A 368 -20.90 -22.88 24.47
CA ALA A 368 -19.97 -22.00 23.77
C ALA A 368 -19.18 -22.73 22.68
N LEU A 369 -18.74 -23.97 22.94
CA LEU A 369 -18.06 -24.80 21.94
C LEU A 369 -18.99 -25.21 20.79
N ALA A 370 -20.28 -25.43 21.06
CA ALA A 370 -21.27 -25.68 20.01
C ALA A 370 -21.45 -24.45 19.11
N VAL A 371 -21.49 -23.24 19.69
CA VAL A 371 -21.49 -21.98 18.93
C VAL A 371 -20.24 -21.83 18.07
N ALA A 372 -19.06 -22.11 18.63
CA ALA A 372 -17.80 -22.07 17.89
C ALA A 372 -17.81 -23.02 16.68
N ALA A 373 -18.30 -24.25 16.86
CA ALA A 373 -18.44 -25.21 15.76
C ALA A 373 -19.45 -24.75 14.69
N ALA A 374 -20.54 -24.11 15.10
CA ALA A 374 -21.53 -23.57 14.18
C ALA A 374 -20.98 -22.40 13.34
N PHE A 375 -20.12 -21.55 13.92
CA PHE A 375 -19.45 -20.49 13.17
C PHE A 375 -18.46 -21.00 12.14
N ASP A 376 -17.66 -22.02 12.47
CA ASP A 376 -16.78 -22.66 11.48
C ASP A 376 -17.58 -23.20 10.29
N ALA A 377 -18.69 -23.91 10.58
CA ALA A 377 -19.54 -24.47 9.54
C ALA A 377 -20.23 -23.40 8.67
N ALA A 378 -20.40 -22.18 9.20
CA ALA A 378 -21.06 -21.07 8.51
C ALA A 378 -20.09 -20.16 7.75
N GLU A 379 -18.76 -20.37 7.84
CA GLU A 379 -17.74 -19.47 7.30
C GLU A 379 -18.01 -19.07 5.84
N ALA A 380 -18.06 -20.05 4.95
CA ALA A 380 -18.22 -19.81 3.52
C ALA A 380 -19.53 -19.07 3.20
N HIS A 381 -20.61 -19.40 3.91
CA HIS A 381 -21.91 -18.76 3.70
C HIS A 381 -21.92 -17.30 4.17
N LEU A 382 -21.35 -17.02 5.34
CA LEU A 382 -21.27 -15.66 5.87
C LEU A 382 -20.32 -14.77 5.05
N THR A 383 -19.22 -15.34 4.55
CA THR A 383 -18.32 -14.67 3.59
C THR A 383 -19.04 -14.31 2.30
N ASP A 384 -19.83 -15.22 1.72
CA ASP A 384 -20.60 -14.94 0.50
C ASP A 384 -21.65 -13.83 0.70
N LEU A 385 -22.40 -13.89 1.81
CA LEU A 385 -23.39 -12.85 2.13
C LEU A 385 -22.74 -11.48 2.29
N ASP A 386 -21.62 -11.42 3.01
CA ASP A 386 -20.91 -10.17 3.26
C ASP A 386 -20.20 -9.63 2.01
N ALA A 387 -19.66 -10.48 1.14
CA ALA A 387 -19.02 -10.04 -0.11
C ALA A 387 -20.00 -9.35 -1.08
N ARG A 388 -21.30 -9.65 -0.99
CA ARG A 388 -22.35 -9.03 -1.82
C ARG A 388 -22.64 -7.59 -1.42
N THR A 389 -22.52 -7.26 -0.13
CA THR A 389 -22.98 -5.96 0.41
C THR A 389 -21.97 -5.24 1.31
N GLY A 390 -20.80 -5.83 1.53
CA GLY A 390 -19.73 -5.40 2.43
C GLY A 390 -18.35 -5.71 1.83
N ASP A 391 -17.40 -6.09 2.67
CA ASP A 391 -16.01 -6.40 2.31
C ASP A 391 -15.69 -7.91 2.29
N GLY A 392 -16.65 -8.76 2.63
CA GLY A 392 -16.55 -10.22 2.49
C GLY A 392 -15.66 -10.87 3.54
N ASP A 393 -15.51 -10.25 4.72
CA ASP A 393 -14.63 -10.75 5.78
C ASP A 393 -15.39 -11.41 6.95
N LEU A 394 -16.73 -11.32 6.96
CA LEU A 394 -17.54 -11.73 8.10
C LEU A 394 -17.35 -13.21 8.49
N GLY A 395 -17.26 -14.12 7.52
CA GLY A 395 -17.05 -15.54 7.80
C GLY A 395 -15.72 -15.78 8.52
N ALA A 396 -14.63 -15.23 7.98
CA ALA A 396 -13.32 -15.30 8.61
C ALA A 396 -13.30 -14.62 10.00
N SER A 397 -14.05 -13.54 10.16
CA SER A 397 -14.27 -12.89 11.46
C SER A 397 -14.95 -13.81 12.48
N MET A 398 -15.96 -14.58 12.09
CA MET A 398 -16.64 -15.52 12.99
C MET A 398 -15.76 -16.74 13.33
N VAL A 399 -14.94 -17.23 12.40
CA VAL A 399 -13.94 -18.29 12.66
C VAL A 399 -12.91 -17.85 13.69
N ARG A 400 -12.35 -16.63 13.56
CA ARG A 400 -11.47 -16.06 14.61
C ARG A 400 -12.18 -15.95 15.96
N GLY A 401 -13.48 -15.65 15.96
CA GLY A 401 -14.32 -15.71 17.14
C GLY A 401 -14.42 -17.10 17.76
N ALA A 402 -14.66 -18.11 16.94
CA ALA A 402 -14.73 -19.51 17.35
C ALA A 402 -13.41 -20.00 17.95
N GLU A 403 -12.28 -19.67 17.32
CA GLU A 403 -10.93 -19.94 17.86
C GLU A 403 -10.72 -19.26 19.21
N ALA A 404 -11.14 -18.00 19.36
CA ALA A 404 -11.04 -17.27 20.62
C ALA A 404 -11.84 -17.92 21.75
N ILE A 405 -13.04 -18.44 21.46
CA ILE A 405 -13.87 -19.18 22.43
C ILE A 405 -13.18 -20.48 22.84
N ARG A 406 -12.60 -21.23 21.90
CA ARG A 406 -11.87 -22.48 22.17
C ARG A 406 -10.61 -22.25 23.00
N ALA A 407 -9.97 -21.10 22.83
CA ALA A 407 -8.75 -20.72 23.54
C ALA A 407 -9.00 -20.23 24.98
N LEU A 408 -10.25 -20.13 25.44
CA LEU A 408 -10.55 -19.67 26.80
C LEU A 408 -10.06 -20.68 27.86
N PRO A 409 -9.42 -20.20 28.94
CA PRO A 409 -8.91 -21.07 30.00
C PRO A 409 -10.05 -21.75 30.78
N GLU A 410 -9.79 -22.89 31.41
CA GLU A 410 -10.80 -23.62 32.19
C GLU A 410 -11.49 -22.76 33.27
N GLY A 411 -10.72 -21.87 33.92
CA GLY A 411 -11.24 -20.95 34.93
C GLY A 411 -12.23 -19.90 34.40
N ALA A 412 -12.31 -19.68 33.09
CA ALA A 412 -13.30 -18.79 32.49
C ALA A 412 -14.73 -19.30 32.73
N TRP A 413 -14.92 -20.62 32.74
CA TRP A 413 -16.24 -21.24 32.77
C TRP A 413 -16.86 -21.33 34.18
N GLY A 414 -16.19 -20.80 35.21
CA GLY A 414 -16.61 -20.97 36.60
C GLY A 414 -18.04 -20.51 36.91
N THR A 415 -18.43 -19.35 36.37
CA THR A 415 -19.79 -18.78 36.52
C THR A 415 -20.29 -18.23 35.18
N PRO A 416 -21.60 -17.99 35.04
CA PRO A 416 -22.13 -17.29 33.86
C PRO A 416 -21.44 -15.93 33.61
N ALA A 417 -21.24 -15.12 34.64
CA ALA A 417 -20.59 -13.82 34.51
C ALA A 417 -19.13 -13.94 34.04
N SER A 418 -18.34 -14.85 34.62
CA SER A 418 -16.95 -15.05 34.20
C SER A 418 -16.87 -15.58 32.77
N ALA A 419 -17.78 -16.49 32.38
CA ALA A 419 -17.79 -17.07 31.03
C ALA A 419 -18.12 -16.02 29.97
N LEU A 420 -19.18 -15.24 30.18
CA LEU A 420 -19.58 -14.16 29.27
C LEU A 420 -18.50 -13.07 29.19
N SER A 421 -17.90 -12.67 30.32
CA SER A 421 -16.83 -11.67 30.32
C SER A 421 -15.59 -12.16 29.57
N ALA A 422 -15.19 -13.42 29.78
CA ALA A 422 -14.04 -14.00 29.11
C ALA A 422 -14.28 -14.18 27.60
N MET A 423 -15.49 -14.61 27.21
CA MET A 423 -15.88 -14.64 25.79
C MET A 423 -15.88 -13.23 25.20
N GLY A 424 -16.44 -12.22 25.87
CA GLY A 424 -16.41 -10.84 25.40
C GLY A 424 -14.99 -10.32 25.19
N ASP A 425 -14.08 -10.62 26.12
CA ASP A 425 -12.66 -10.31 25.99
C ASP A 425 -11.97 -11.07 24.86
N GLY A 426 -12.26 -12.36 24.70
CA GLY A 426 -11.74 -13.17 23.60
C GLY A 426 -12.19 -12.65 22.24
N LEU A 427 -13.49 -12.38 22.08
CA LEU A 427 -14.06 -11.89 20.83
C LEU A 427 -13.53 -10.50 20.47
N ARG A 428 -13.47 -9.52 21.38
CA ARG A 428 -12.93 -8.18 21.03
C ARG A 428 -11.45 -8.18 20.63
N ARG A 429 -10.67 -9.16 21.09
CA ARG A 429 -9.24 -9.27 20.77
C ARG A 429 -8.97 -9.94 19.43
N ASN A 430 -9.86 -10.81 18.98
CA ASN A 430 -9.64 -11.66 17.81
C ASN A 430 -10.58 -11.34 16.64
N ILE A 431 -11.72 -10.70 16.90
CA ILE A 431 -12.62 -10.16 15.89
C ILE A 431 -12.36 -8.66 15.76
N ALA A 432 -11.70 -8.27 14.67
CA ALA A 432 -11.53 -6.86 14.29
C ALA A 432 -12.83 -6.30 13.67
N GLY A 433 -12.84 -5.02 13.29
CA GLY A 433 -14.03 -4.38 12.72
C GLY A 433 -15.13 -4.14 13.74
N SER A 434 -16.38 -4.02 13.28
CA SER A 434 -17.53 -3.65 14.13
C SER A 434 -18.09 -4.84 14.93
N SER A 435 -18.03 -6.07 14.39
CA SER A 435 -18.58 -7.26 15.02
C SER A 435 -17.94 -7.59 16.37
N GLY A 436 -16.62 -7.41 16.52
CA GLY A 436 -15.92 -7.65 17.78
C GLY A 436 -16.45 -6.79 18.93
N PRO A 437 -16.45 -5.45 18.81
CA PRO A 437 -17.05 -4.54 19.79
C PRO A 437 -18.53 -4.84 20.08
N PHE A 438 -19.35 -5.21 19.08
CA PHE A 438 -20.77 -5.53 19.31
C PHE A 438 -20.94 -6.76 20.20
N TYR A 439 -20.34 -7.89 19.83
CA TYR A 439 -20.42 -9.11 20.64
C TYR A 439 -19.80 -8.92 22.02
N ALA A 440 -18.64 -8.25 22.10
CA ALA A 440 -17.98 -8.02 23.37
C ALA A 440 -18.80 -7.15 24.31
N THR A 441 -19.37 -6.05 23.82
CA THR A 441 -20.21 -5.16 24.65
C THR A 441 -21.46 -5.88 25.12
N ALA A 442 -22.12 -6.64 24.24
CA ALA A 442 -23.29 -7.43 24.60
C ALA A 442 -22.97 -8.44 25.71
N LEU A 443 -21.90 -9.22 25.56
CA LEU A 443 -21.49 -10.23 26.53
C LEU A 443 -21.01 -9.62 27.85
N LEU A 444 -20.23 -8.53 27.81
CA LEU A 444 -19.74 -7.85 29.02
C LEU A 444 -20.87 -7.21 29.83
N ARG A 445 -21.85 -6.58 29.18
CA ARG A 445 -23.00 -5.99 29.89
C ARG A 445 -23.98 -7.05 30.40
N ALA A 446 -24.16 -8.15 29.67
CA ALA A 446 -24.87 -9.33 30.18
C ALA A 446 -24.14 -9.95 31.39
N ALA A 447 -22.81 -10.07 31.34
CA ALA A 447 -22.00 -10.56 32.46
C ALA A 447 -22.20 -9.71 33.72
N GLY A 448 -22.26 -8.38 33.56
CA GLY A 448 -22.52 -7.46 34.67
C GLY A 448 -23.87 -7.70 35.37
N ARG A 449 -24.90 -8.15 34.64
CA ARG A 449 -26.21 -8.50 35.21
C ARG A 449 -26.19 -9.81 36.01
N LEU A 450 -25.30 -10.72 35.65
CA LEU A 450 -25.16 -12.04 36.28
C LEU A 450 -24.07 -12.06 37.36
N ALA A 451 -23.40 -10.93 37.60
CA ALA A 451 -22.31 -10.82 38.56
C ALA A 451 -22.81 -11.18 39.98
N GLY A 452 -22.03 -11.99 40.70
CA GLY A 452 -22.36 -12.43 42.05
C GLY A 452 -23.45 -13.52 42.13
N GLN A 453 -23.93 -14.06 41.01
CA GLN A 453 -24.95 -15.11 40.97
C GLN A 453 -24.40 -16.41 40.36
N PRO A 454 -23.91 -17.37 41.16
CA PRO A 454 -23.39 -18.65 40.64
C PRO A 454 -24.44 -19.51 39.93
N GLN A 455 -25.70 -19.38 40.33
CA GLN A 455 -26.88 -19.97 39.68
C GLN A 455 -27.94 -18.87 39.50
N PRO A 456 -27.85 -18.05 38.45
CA PRO A 456 -28.83 -17.02 38.19
C PRO A 456 -30.21 -17.64 37.95
N ASP A 457 -31.24 -17.02 38.50
CA ASP A 457 -32.62 -17.42 38.23
C ASP A 457 -33.04 -17.02 36.80
N ALA A 458 -34.23 -17.46 36.39
CA ALA A 458 -34.73 -17.16 35.04
C ALA A 458 -34.86 -15.66 34.77
N LYS A 459 -35.20 -14.85 35.78
CA LYS A 459 -35.35 -13.40 35.64
C LYS A 459 -34.00 -12.74 35.39
N ALA A 460 -32.96 -13.16 36.09
CA ALA A 460 -31.59 -12.67 35.86
C ALA A 460 -31.10 -12.98 34.44
N TRP A 461 -31.40 -14.17 33.90
CA TRP A 461 -31.10 -14.52 32.51
C TRP A 461 -31.89 -13.68 31.49
N ASP A 462 -33.17 -13.45 31.74
CA ASP A 462 -34.02 -12.59 30.90
C ASP A 462 -33.46 -11.15 30.86
N GLU A 463 -33.10 -10.59 32.01
CA GLU A 463 -32.50 -9.25 32.11
C GLU A 463 -31.11 -9.17 31.46
N ALA A 464 -30.29 -10.22 31.57
CA ALA A 464 -28.98 -10.30 30.93
C ALA A 464 -29.10 -10.36 29.40
N PHE A 465 -30.05 -11.16 28.88
CA PHE A 465 -30.30 -11.27 27.44
C PHE A 465 -30.81 -9.94 26.87
N ALA A 466 -31.78 -9.30 27.54
CA ALA A 466 -32.28 -7.98 27.16
C ALA A 466 -31.18 -6.91 27.20
N THR A 467 -30.35 -6.91 28.25
CA THR A 467 -29.23 -5.97 28.38
C THR A 467 -28.20 -6.16 27.27
N GLY A 468 -27.86 -7.41 26.93
CA GLY A 468 -26.91 -7.70 25.85
C GLY A 468 -27.38 -7.14 24.51
N ILE A 469 -28.65 -7.34 24.16
CA ILE A 469 -29.24 -6.86 22.91
C ILE A 469 -29.34 -5.33 22.88
N ALA A 470 -29.85 -4.71 23.94
CA ALA A 470 -29.92 -3.25 24.06
C ALA A 470 -28.53 -2.61 23.87
N SER A 471 -27.49 -3.25 24.38
CA SER A 471 -26.11 -2.77 24.27
C SER A 471 -25.60 -2.73 22.82
N VAL A 472 -26.03 -3.66 21.97
CA VAL A 472 -25.68 -3.65 20.54
C VAL A 472 -26.30 -2.41 19.87
N GLY A 473 -27.55 -2.09 20.19
CA GLY A 473 -28.23 -0.88 19.71
C GLY A 473 -27.59 0.42 20.23
N GLU A 474 -27.26 0.48 21.52
CA GLU A 474 -26.65 1.66 22.14
C GLU A 474 -25.27 1.98 21.54
N ILE A 475 -24.41 0.98 21.35
CA ILE A 475 -23.05 1.20 20.83
C ILE A 475 -23.04 1.40 19.30
N GLY A 476 -23.96 0.77 18.58
CA GLY A 476 -24.02 0.84 17.12
C GLY A 476 -24.88 1.97 16.57
N GLY A 477 -25.74 2.57 17.40
CA GLY A 477 -26.75 3.55 16.97
C GLY A 477 -27.86 2.97 16.07
N ALA A 478 -27.85 1.66 15.84
CA ALA A 478 -28.78 0.95 14.97
C ALA A 478 -30.12 0.69 15.67
N LYS A 479 -31.17 0.60 14.86
CA LYS A 479 -32.53 0.23 15.27
C LYS A 479 -33.04 -0.93 14.43
N PRO A 480 -34.05 -1.67 14.91
CA PRO A 480 -34.80 -2.58 14.05
C PRO A 480 -35.30 -1.85 12.79
N GLY A 481 -35.10 -2.47 11.63
CA GLY A 481 -35.35 -1.93 10.30
C GLY A 481 -34.17 -1.19 9.67
N ASP A 482 -32.99 -1.17 10.28
CA ASP A 482 -31.78 -0.54 9.71
C ASP A 482 -30.89 -1.52 8.93
N ARG A 483 -31.27 -2.81 8.90
CA ARG A 483 -30.55 -3.90 8.24
C ARG A 483 -29.21 -4.19 8.93
N THR A 484 -29.29 -4.74 10.12
CA THR A 484 -28.15 -5.13 10.96
C THR A 484 -28.48 -6.39 11.77
N MET A 485 -27.54 -6.85 12.59
CA MET A 485 -27.80 -7.93 13.55
C MET A 485 -28.98 -7.68 14.51
N LEU A 486 -29.39 -6.42 14.73
CA LEU A 486 -30.58 -6.11 15.53
C LEU A 486 -31.87 -6.60 14.91
N ASP A 487 -31.93 -6.75 13.59
CA ASP A 487 -33.11 -7.27 12.90
C ASP A 487 -33.34 -8.75 13.18
N ALA A 488 -32.32 -9.48 13.65
CA ALA A 488 -32.49 -10.82 14.21
C ALA A 488 -32.66 -10.78 15.73
N LEU A 489 -31.86 -9.97 16.44
CA LEU A 489 -31.83 -9.94 17.91
C LEU A 489 -33.13 -9.38 18.53
N ASP A 490 -33.67 -8.29 18.01
CA ASP A 490 -34.85 -7.63 18.59
C ASP A 490 -36.12 -8.50 18.45
N PRO A 491 -36.45 -9.08 17.28
CA PRO A 491 -37.55 -10.04 17.18
C PRO A 491 -37.36 -11.28 18.06
N ALA A 492 -36.13 -11.79 18.17
CA ALA A 492 -35.81 -12.90 19.07
C ALA A 492 -36.12 -12.57 20.54
N LEU A 493 -35.68 -11.41 21.03
CA LEU A 493 -35.95 -10.97 22.39
C LEU A 493 -37.44 -10.82 22.65
N ASN A 494 -38.16 -10.18 21.73
CA ASN A 494 -39.60 -9.98 21.85
C ASN A 494 -40.36 -11.32 21.90
N ALA A 495 -40.00 -12.27 21.04
CA ALA A 495 -40.60 -13.60 21.02
C ALA A 495 -40.26 -14.42 22.27
N TRP A 496 -39.01 -14.35 22.75
CA TRP A 496 -38.57 -14.95 24.00
C TRP A 496 -39.41 -14.43 25.17
N MET A 497 -39.44 -13.11 25.38
CA MET A 497 -40.15 -12.49 26.50
C MET A 497 -41.66 -12.75 26.46
N ALA A 498 -42.27 -12.73 25.28
CA ALA A 498 -43.69 -13.06 25.11
C ALA A 498 -43.99 -14.53 25.49
N ALA A 499 -43.16 -15.48 25.05
CA ALA A 499 -43.31 -16.89 25.38
C ALA A 499 -43.09 -17.16 26.87
N ARG A 500 -42.10 -16.52 27.50
CA ARG A 500 -41.83 -16.61 28.94
C ARG A 500 -43.00 -16.05 29.76
N LYS A 501 -43.54 -14.89 29.38
CA LYS A 501 -44.74 -14.30 30.00
C LYS A 501 -45.97 -15.20 29.89
N ALA A 502 -46.09 -15.95 28.80
CA ALA A 502 -47.15 -16.94 28.60
C ALA A 502 -46.93 -18.26 29.35
N GLY A 503 -45.88 -18.37 30.18
CA GLY A 503 -45.60 -19.56 30.98
C GLY A 503 -45.06 -20.75 30.15
N LYS A 504 -44.58 -20.53 28.93
CA LYS A 504 -44.00 -21.61 28.12
C LYS A 504 -42.67 -22.10 28.71
N PRO A 505 -42.35 -23.40 28.58
CA PRO A 505 -41.03 -23.94 28.92
C PRO A 505 -39.90 -23.19 28.19
N ALA A 506 -38.72 -23.08 28.80
CA ALA A 506 -37.61 -22.30 28.23
C ALA A 506 -37.19 -22.80 26.85
N ALA A 507 -37.14 -24.13 26.65
CA ALA A 507 -36.86 -24.72 25.33
C ALA A 507 -37.87 -24.26 24.25
N ALA A 508 -39.17 -24.20 24.58
CA ALA A 508 -40.21 -23.74 23.65
C ALA A 508 -40.15 -22.22 23.41
N ALA A 509 -39.78 -21.44 24.44
CA ALA A 509 -39.54 -20.01 24.31
C ALA A 509 -38.31 -19.71 23.43
N TRP A 510 -37.23 -20.49 23.57
CA TRP A 510 -36.02 -20.35 22.75
C TRP A 510 -36.28 -20.73 21.31
N ALA A 511 -37.02 -21.82 21.05
CA ALA A 511 -37.43 -22.19 19.71
C ALA A 511 -38.21 -21.05 19.02
N ALA A 512 -39.14 -20.40 19.74
CA ALA A 512 -39.85 -19.24 19.23
C ALA A 512 -38.92 -18.04 18.95
N ALA A 513 -37.93 -17.81 19.82
CA ALA A 513 -36.92 -16.77 19.62
C ALA A 513 -36.04 -17.04 18.39
N VAL A 514 -35.60 -18.29 18.18
CA VAL A 514 -34.83 -18.70 17.00
C VAL A 514 -35.64 -18.46 15.72
N THR A 515 -36.89 -18.90 15.67
CA THR A 515 -37.77 -18.68 14.50
C THR A 515 -37.99 -17.18 14.22
N ALA A 516 -38.13 -16.36 15.28
CA ALA A 516 -38.26 -14.92 15.12
C ALA A 516 -36.96 -14.28 14.59
N ALA A 517 -35.79 -14.71 15.08
CA ALA A 517 -34.49 -14.27 14.54
C ALA A 517 -34.30 -14.67 13.07
N GLU A 518 -34.67 -15.91 12.69
CA GLU A 518 -34.60 -16.36 11.30
C GLU A 518 -35.51 -15.52 10.39
N THR A 519 -36.73 -15.25 10.84
CA THR A 519 -37.69 -14.42 10.11
C THR A 519 -37.17 -13.00 9.95
N GLY A 520 -36.63 -12.42 11.03
CA GLY A 520 -36.02 -11.10 11.02
C GLY A 520 -34.81 -11.01 10.10
N ALA A 521 -33.89 -11.97 10.19
CA ALA A 521 -32.74 -12.08 9.31
C ALA A 521 -33.14 -12.22 7.84
N ALA A 522 -34.14 -13.05 7.52
CA ALA A 522 -34.64 -13.18 6.15
C ALA A 522 -35.24 -11.87 5.63
N ALA A 523 -36.03 -11.16 6.45
CA ALA A 523 -36.66 -9.89 6.10
C ALA A 523 -35.65 -8.79 5.76
N THR A 524 -34.41 -8.86 6.28
CA THR A 524 -33.35 -7.89 5.94
C THR A 524 -33.02 -7.83 4.44
N SER A 525 -33.30 -8.89 3.68
CA SER A 525 -33.12 -8.90 2.23
C SER A 525 -33.97 -7.88 1.48
N GLU A 526 -35.09 -7.45 2.09
CA GLU A 526 -36.02 -6.44 1.55
C GLU A 526 -35.83 -5.07 2.21
N MET A 527 -34.96 -4.97 3.21
CA MET A 527 -34.72 -3.72 3.95
C MET A 527 -33.68 -2.85 3.25
N MET A 528 -34.00 -1.57 3.10
CA MET A 528 -33.03 -0.58 2.67
C MET A 528 -31.99 -0.35 3.78
N PRO A 529 -30.70 -0.62 3.54
CA PRO A 529 -29.68 -0.44 4.57
C PRO A 529 -29.53 1.04 4.93
N LYS A 530 -29.63 1.34 6.22
CA LYS A 530 -29.43 2.72 6.72
C LYS A 530 -28.08 2.91 7.39
N LEU A 531 -27.44 1.82 7.79
CA LEU A 531 -26.15 1.81 8.48
C LEU A 531 -25.22 0.74 7.88
N GLY A 532 -23.93 0.81 8.25
CA GLY A 532 -22.90 -0.11 7.77
C GLY A 532 -22.48 0.12 6.32
N ARG A 533 -21.57 -0.71 5.80
CA ARG A 533 -21.07 -0.60 4.41
C ARG A 533 -22.18 -0.78 3.37
N ALA A 534 -23.19 -1.56 3.69
CA ALA A 534 -24.34 -1.80 2.81
C ALA A 534 -25.12 -0.52 2.49
N SER A 535 -25.15 0.49 3.38
CA SER A 535 -25.87 1.74 3.14
C SER A 535 -25.29 2.55 1.98
N TYR A 536 -24.02 2.34 1.61
CA TYR A 536 -23.38 3.01 0.47
C TYR A 536 -23.85 2.46 -0.88
N LEU A 537 -24.37 1.23 -0.90
CA LEU A 537 -24.85 0.57 -2.11
C LEU A 537 -26.31 0.91 -2.42
N GLY A 538 -27.06 1.43 -1.43
CA GLY A 538 -28.48 1.75 -1.57
C GLY A 538 -29.29 0.56 -2.07
N ALA A 539 -30.12 0.77 -3.10
CA ALA A 539 -30.98 -0.28 -3.66
C ALA A 539 -30.21 -1.51 -4.18
N ARG A 540 -28.91 -1.38 -4.51
CA ARG A 540 -28.08 -2.51 -4.98
C ARG A 540 -27.80 -3.53 -3.88
N ALA A 541 -28.03 -3.19 -2.62
CA ALA A 541 -27.90 -4.14 -1.52
C ALA A 541 -29.10 -5.07 -1.37
N LEU A 542 -30.25 -4.78 -2.00
CA LEU A 542 -31.47 -5.60 -1.86
C LEU A 542 -31.31 -6.99 -2.49
N GLY A 543 -32.11 -7.95 -2.01
CA GLY A 543 -32.15 -9.31 -2.55
C GLY A 543 -31.20 -10.31 -1.88
N SER A 544 -30.44 -9.90 -0.87
CA SER A 544 -29.63 -10.79 -0.03
C SER A 544 -29.80 -10.43 1.45
N PRO A 545 -29.98 -11.40 2.35
CA PRO A 545 -29.99 -11.16 3.79
C PRO A 545 -28.70 -10.48 4.27
N ASP A 546 -28.81 -9.69 5.34
CA ASP A 546 -27.67 -9.15 6.08
C ASP A 546 -26.86 -10.27 6.75
N GLY A 547 -25.56 -10.32 6.46
CA GLY A 547 -24.66 -11.32 7.04
C GLY A 547 -24.63 -11.26 8.56
N GLY A 548 -24.68 -10.07 9.15
CA GLY A 548 -24.71 -9.87 10.60
C GLY A 548 -25.95 -10.49 11.26
N ALA A 549 -27.14 -10.25 10.69
CA ALA A 549 -28.40 -10.84 11.13
C ALA A 549 -28.39 -12.36 10.97
N VAL A 550 -27.88 -12.90 9.86
CA VAL A 550 -27.76 -14.35 9.66
C VAL A 550 -26.80 -14.97 10.68
N ALA A 551 -25.67 -14.33 10.98
CA ALA A 551 -24.73 -14.80 12.01
C ALA A 551 -25.38 -14.93 13.40
N ILE A 552 -26.39 -14.10 13.72
CA ILE A 552 -27.16 -14.24 14.96
C ILE A 552 -27.92 -15.57 15.00
N THR A 553 -28.57 -15.93 13.90
CA THR A 553 -29.34 -17.18 13.81
C THR A 553 -28.45 -18.42 13.99
N VAL A 554 -27.19 -18.34 13.53
CA VAL A 554 -26.20 -19.45 13.63
C VAL A 554 -25.94 -19.81 15.08
N TRP A 555 -25.55 -18.85 15.92
CA TRP A 555 -25.25 -19.16 17.31
C TRP A 555 -26.52 -19.43 18.13
N MET A 556 -27.64 -18.77 17.82
CA MET A 556 -28.90 -19.03 18.53
C MET A 556 -29.39 -20.47 18.34
N LYS A 557 -29.29 -21.02 17.12
CA LYS A 557 -29.61 -22.42 16.83
C LYS A 557 -28.68 -23.38 17.59
N ALA A 558 -27.39 -23.08 17.61
CA ALA A 558 -26.39 -23.89 18.30
C ALA A 558 -26.64 -24.00 19.81
N LEU A 559 -27.26 -22.99 20.42
CA LEU A 559 -27.61 -23.00 21.85
C LEU A 559 -28.85 -23.83 22.20
N ALA A 560 -29.72 -24.16 21.25
CA ALA A 560 -31.01 -24.79 21.54
C ALA A 560 -30.95 -26.06 22.42
N PRO A 561 -29.97 -26.98 22.28
CA PRO A 561 -29.86 -28.17 23.13
C PRO A 561 -29.54 -27.87 24.61
N PHE A 562 -29.09 -26.65 24.92
CA PHE A 562 -28.59 -26.25 26.23
C PHE A 562 -29.61 -25.39 27.02
N ILE A 563 -30.72 -25.00 26.40
CA ILE A 563 -31.79 -24.23 27.05
C ILE A 563 -32.85 -25.20 27.60
N ARG A 564 -33.06 -25.21 28.91
CA ARG A 564 -33.96 -26.16 29.62
C ARG A 564 -35.04 -25.46 30.41
#